data_AF-A0A6A3N2F0-F1
#
_entry.id   AF-A0A6A3N2F0-F1
#
_cell.length_a   1.000
_cell.length_b   1.000
_cell.length_c   1.000
_cell.angle_alpha   90.00
_cell.angle_beta   90.00
_cell.angle_gamma   90.00
#
_symmetry.space_group_name_H-M   'P 1'
#
loop_
_entity.id
_entity.type
_entity.pdbx_description
1 polymer ?
#
loop_
_entity_poly.entity_id
_entity_poly.type
_entity_poly.pdbx_seq_one_letter_code
_entity_poly.pdbx_strand_id
1 'polypeptide(L)'
;MAKKRGGGRRMRHEDDEDDEAASVASVETRGTLMSDDGEFYDGYSKNEDDEQEIDEAVEELTEKRTTTRVAALEKLTTHLLQYLAPEDISESFVDNVLGCLRKPSESEAVLGSRILAILAIIFGEDEERFFQRSKYVLKPLVKTARNAKIKVATIRGLGLICHVCSVEEENTEELLELFETFFNPKIVGDICKAALDSWGLVASSLSDEMLADWYRSSWPC
;
A
#
# COMPACT_ATOMS: atom_id res chain seq x y z
N MET A 1 1.58 -17.57 57.22
CA MET A 1 1.89 -18.97 57.58
C MET A 1 0.62 -19.66 58.08
N ALA A 2 0.13 -20.69 57.38
CA ALA A 2 -0.74 -21.80 57.85
C ALA A 2 -1.30 -22.47 56.58
N LYS A 3 -0.69 -23.52 56.03
CA LYS A 3 -0.62 -24.95 56.44
C LYS A 3 -1.72 -25.81 55.76
N LYS A 4 -1.28 -26.37 54.63
CA LYS A 4 -1.79 -27.48 53.80
C LYS A 4 -2.08 -28.77 54.59
N ARG A 5 -3.19 -29.46 54.27
CA ARG A 5 -3.41 -30.93 54.24
C ARG A 5 -4.65 -31.17 53.34
N GLY A 6 -4.74 -32.11 52.40
CA GLY A 6 -3.90 -33.24 52.00
C GLY A 6 -4.79 -34.43 51.62
N GLY A 7 -4.51 -35.05 50.46
CA GLY A 7 -4.96 -36.40 50.08
C GLY A 7 -6.31 -36.44 49.33
N GLY A 8 -6.45 -37.01 48.13
CA GLY A 8 -5.61 -37.92 47.36
C GLY A 8 -6.41 -39.17 47.02
N ARG A 9 -6.67 -39.42 45.72
CA ARG A 9 -6.85 -40.78 45.21
C ARG A 9 -6.44 -40.85 43.73
N ARG A 10 -5.34 -41.57 43.51
CA ARG A 10 -4.88 -42.08 42.21
C ARG A 10 -5.82 -43.18 41.73
N MET A 11 -6.07 -43.23 40.44
CA MET A 11 -6.07 -44.46 39.65
C MET A 11 -5.32 -44.21 38.34
N ARG A 12 -4.56 -45.21 37.91
CA ARG A 12 -3.57 -45.23 36.82
C ARG A 12 -3.91 -46.41 35.91
N HIS A 13 -3.92 -46.19 34.59
CA HIS A 13 -3.47 -47.09 33.51
C HIS A 13 -3.64 -46.32 32.17
N GLU A 14 -2.53 -45.86 31.57
CA GLU A 14 -1.84 -46.39 30.34
C GLU A 14 -2.75 -46.32 29.11
N ASP A 15 -2.56 -45.30 28.27
CA ASP A 15 -1.59 -45.18 27.15
C ASP A 15 -2.09 -45.95 25.93
N ASP A 16 -2.62 -45.20 24.97
CA ASP A 16 -2.45 -45.48 23.55
C ASP A 16 -2.38 -44.13 22.82
N GLU A 17 -1.25 -43.94 22.14
CA GLU A 17 -0.93 -42.88 21.22
C GLU A 17 -1.82 -43.03 19.96
N ASP A 18 -2.50 -41.95 19.57
CA ASP A 18 -2.71 -41.66 18.15
C ASP A 18 -2.89 -40.15 17.98
N ASP A 19 -2.02 -39.60 17.14
CA ASP A 19 -2.04 -38.26 16.61
C ASP A 19 -3.39 -37.94 15.97
N GLU A 20 -4.05 -36.88 16.43
CA GLU A 20 -4.81 -35.98 15.55
C GLU A 20 -4.94 -34.64 16.26
N ALA A 21 -4.00 -33.73 15.96
CA ALA A 21 -4.14 -32.31 16.25
C ALA A 21 -5.24 -31.74 15.35
N ALA A 22 -6.50 -32.00 15.71
CA ALA A 22 -7.66 -31.47 15.02
C ALA A 22 -7.74 -29.95 15.22
N SER A 23 -7.30 -29.22 14.19
CA SER A 23 -7.58 -27.81 13.96
C SER A 23 -9.04 -27.48 14.30
N VAL A 24 -9.22 -26.57 15.25
CA VAL A 24 -10.47 -25.80 15.38
C VAL A 24 -10.52 -24.77 14.25
N ALA A 25 -10.87 -25.26 13.06
CA ALA A 25 -11.37 -24.41 11.99
C ALA A 25 -12.84 -24.08 12.31
N SER A 26 -13.12 -22.84 12.68
CA SER A 26 -14.48 -22.31 12.72
C SER A 26 -14.99 -22.16 11.28
N VAL A 27 -15.66 -23.21 10.80
CA VAL A 27 -16.48 -23.17 9.59
C VAL A 27 -17.90 -22.81 10.00
N GLU A 28 -18.23 -21.53 9.98
CA GLU A 28 -19.61 -21.07 9.83
C GLU A 28 -19.73 -20.30 8.51
N THR A 29 -19.70 -21.05 7.41
CA THR A 29 -20.27 -20.58 6.14
C THR A 29 -21.54 -21.38 5.89
N ARG A 30 -22.64 -20.95 6.49
CA ARG A 30 -23.97 -21.48 6.21
C ARG A 30 -24.70 -20.58 5.21
N GLY A 31 -24.57 -20.95 3.95
CA GLY A 31 -25.68 -21.03 2.98
C GLY A 31 -26.44 -19.74 2.65
N THR A 32 -26.01 -19.12 1.54
CA THR A 32 -26.80 -18.44 0.50
C THR A 32 -28.32 -18.41 0.65
N LEU A 33 -28.86 -17.18 0.78
CA LEU A 33 -30.09 -16.75 0.12
C LEU A 33 -29.85 -15.37 -0.49
N MET A 34 -30.10 -15.29 -1.79
CA MET A 34 -30.07 -14.07 -2.58
C MET A 34 -31.08 -13.05 -2.06
N SER A 35 -30.84 -11.78 -2.41
CA SER A 35 -31.72 -10.61 -2.28
C SER A 35 -31.53 -9.82 -0.98
N ASP A 36 -30.56 -8.89 -0.99
CA ASP A 36 -30.84 -7.44 -0.99
C ASP A 36 -29.49 -6.69 -0.93
N ASP A 37 -28.80 -6.60 -2.06
CA ASP A 37 -27.47 -5.99 -2.19
C ASP A 37 -27.52 -4.43 -2.20
N GLY A 38 -28.59 -3.85 -1.63
CA GLY A 38 -28.77 -2.41 -1.49
C GLY A 38 -28.34 -1.86 -0.13
N GLU A 39 -28.39 -2.67 0.94
CA GLU A 39 -28.27 -2.14 2.32
C GLU A 39 -26.86 -2.23 2.93
N PHE A 40 -25.91 -2.96 2.32
CA PHE A 40 -24.52 -2.89 2.79
C PHE A 40 -23.84 -1.56 2.40
N TYR A 41 -24.29 -0.94 1.30
CA TYR A 41 -23.80 0.35 0.81
C TYR A 41 -24.48 1.57 1.47
N ASP A 42 -25.66 1.39 2.08
CA ASP A 42 -26.48 2.48 2.65
C ASP A 42 -25.96 3.02 4.01
N GLY A 43 -24.94 2.39 4.58
CA GLY A 43 -24.34 2.81 5.86
C GLY A 43 -23.40 4.01 5.77
N TYR A 44 -22.95 4.38 4.56
CA TYR A 44 -22.14 5.57 4.31
C TYR A 44 -23.03 6.67 3.72
N SER A 45 -23.88 7.26 4.57
CA SER A 45 -24.50 8.54 4.25
C SER A 45 -23.37 9.52 3.91
N LYS A 46 -23.23 9.86 2.62
CA LYS A 46 -22.32 10.90 2.13
C LYS A 46 -22.68 12.20 2.86
N ASN A 47 -21.91 12.55 3.89
CA ASN A 47 -22.14 13.77 4.65
C ASN A 47 -21.64 14.93 3.79
N GLU A 48 -22.51 15.90 3.49
CA GLU A 48 -22.12 17.12 2.75
C GLU A 48 -20.96 17.85 3.43
N ASP A 49 -20.89 17.78 4.77
CA ASP A 49 -19.80 18.32 5.58
C ASP A 49 -18.45 17.64 5.25
N ASP A 50 -18.42 16.33 5.02
CA ASP A 50 -17.18 15.60 4.70
C ASP A 50 -16.67 15.94 3.29
N GLU A 51 -17.57 16.12 2.32
CA GLU A 51 -17.22 16.52 0.95
C GLU A 51 -16.62 17.93 0.91
N GLN A 52 -17.25 18.89 1.62
CA GLN A 52 -16.70 20.23 1.76
C GLN A 52 -15.33 20.23 2.45
N GLU A 53 -15.16 19.41 3.49
CA GLU A 53 -13.90 19.29 4.20
C GLU A 53 -12.74 18.74 3.35
N ILE A 54 -13.05 17.85 2.39
CA ILE A 54 -12.10 17.33 1.41
C ILE A 54 -11.72 18.42 0.41
N ASP A 55 -12.72 19.13 -0.15
CA ASP A 55 -12.47 20.19 -1.13
C ASP A 55 -11.59 21.31 -0.55
N GLU A 56 -11.89 21.75 0.68
CA GLU A 56 -11.07 22.73 1.40
C GLU A 56 -9.62 22.23 1.58
N ALA A 57 -9.44 20.97 1.96
CA ALA A 57 -8.12 20.38 2.11
C ALA A 57 -7.37 20.27 0.76
N VAL A 58 -8.07 19.97 -0.34
CA VAL A 58 -7.50 19.95 -1.70
C VAL A 58 -7.04 21.34 -2.11
N GLU A 59 -7.79 22.40 -1.79
CA GLU A 59 -7.39 23.79 -2.06
C GLU A 59 -6.14 24.18 -1.26
N GLU A 60 -6.06 23.80 0.01
CA GLU A 60 -4.92 24.06 0.90
C GLU A 60 -3.60 23.42 0.40
N LEU A 61 -3.65 22.38 -0.43
CA LEU A 61 -2.45 21.81 -1.07
C LEU A 61 -1.76 22.80 -2.01
N THR A 62 -2.45 23.86 -2.47
CA THR A 62 -1.86 24.89 -3.35
C THR A 62 -1.21 26.03 -2.58
N GLU A 63 -1.32 26.04 -1.24
CA GLU A 63 -0.79 27.10 -0.40
C GLU A 63 0.73 27.20 -0.42
N LYS A 64 1.25 28.42 -0.21
CA LYS A 64 2.70 28.66 -0.26
C LYS A 64 3.45 28.02 0.91
N ARG A 65 2.81 27.92 2.07
CA ARG A 65 3.43 27.42 3.30
C ARG A 65 3.44 25.89 3.32
N THR A 66 4.62 25.31 3.43
CA THR A 66 4.80 23.85 3.58
C THR A 66 4.01 23.28 4.75
N THR A 67 3.94 23.96 5.89
CA THR A 67 3.20 23.48 7.06
C THR A 67 1.71 23.35 6.80
N THR A 68 1.12 24.26 6.00
CA THR A 68 -0.29 24.19 5.60
C THR A 68 -0.53 23.01 4.67
N ARG A 69 0.31 22.87 3.62
CA ARG A 69 0.20 21.72 2.72
C ARG A 69 0.36 20.37 3.42
N VAL A 70 1.27 20.28 4.41
CA VAL A 70 1.43 19.05 5.21
C VAL A 70 0.18 18.73 6.03
N ALA A 71 -0.42 19.73 6.70
CA ALA A 71 -1.65 19.53 7.45
C ALA A 71 -2.81 19.07 6.55
N ALA A 72 -2.92 19.67 5.36
CA ALA A 72 -3.89 19.25 4.35
C ALA A 72 -3.66 17.80 3.88
N LEU A 73 -2.42 17.39 3.61
CA LEU A 73 -2.10 16.00 3.26
C LEU A 73 -2.44 15.02 4.41
N GLU A 74 -2.23 15.39 5.67
CA GLU A 74 -2.62 14.57 6.82
C GLU A 74 -4.14 14.41 6.92
N LYS A 75 -4.88 15.51 6.71
CA LYS A 75 -6.35 15.52 6.69
C LYS A 75 -6.88 14.62 5.57
N LEU A 76 -6.40 14.82 4.33
CA LEU A 76 -6.77 14.01 3.17
C LEU A 76 -6.44 12.52 3.36
N THR A 77 -5.29 12.21 3.97
CA THR A 77 -4.95 10.81 4.30
C THR A 77 -5.99 10.18 5.23
N THR A 78 -6.55 10.95 6.17
CA THR A 78 -7.56 10.45 7.10
C THR A 78 -8.87 10.15 6.39
N HIS A 79 -9.34 11.05 5.51
CA HIS A 79 -10.56 10.81 4.72
C HIS A 79 -10.40 9.62 3.77
N LEU A 80 -9.26 9.49 3.09
CA LEU A 80 -9.00 8.36 2.19
C LEU A 80 -9.03 6.99 2.90
N LEU A 81 -8.70 6.95 4.19
CA LEU A 81 -8.77 5.71 4.98
C LEU A 81 -10.19 5.35 5.43
N GLN A 82 -11.15 6.27 5.31
CA GLN A 82 -12.56 6.08 5.68
C GLN A 82 -13.43 5.58 4.53
N TYR A 83 -12.81 5.23 3.39
CA TYR A 83 -13.45 4.90 2.11
C TYR A 83 -13.98 6.14 1.36
N LEU A 84 -13.55 6.27 0.10
CA LEU A 84 -13.97 7.27 -0.87
C LEU A 84 -14.22 6.56 -2.19
N ALA A 85 -15.35 6.83 -2.83
CA ALA A 85 -15.64 6.26 -4.14
C ALA A 85 -14.71 6.88 -5.19
N PRO A 86 -14.31 6.14 -6.24
CA PRO A 86 -13.45 6.67 -7.30
C PRO A 86 -14.01 7.94 -7.95
N GLU A 87 -15.33 8.02 -8.09
CA GLU A 87 -16.04 9.15 -8.72
C GLU A 87 -15.99 10.44 -7.88
N ASP A 88 -15.76 10.32 -6.57
CA ASP A 88 -15.63 11.45 -5.65
C ASP A 88 -14.20 12.03 -5.65
N ILE A 89 -13.24 11.37 -6.31
CA ILE A 89 -11.86 11.86 -6.42
C ILE A 89 -11.74 12.81 -7.61
N SER A 90 -11.65 14.10 -7.31
CA SER A 90 -11.45 15.13 -8.33
C SER A 90 -10.06 15.09 -8.98
N GLU A 91 -9.98 15.50 -10.25
CA GLU A 91 -8.69 15.66 -10.95
C GLU A 91 -7.77 16.68 -10.27
N SER A 92 -8.34 17.72 -9.66
CA SER A 92 -7.60 18.71 -8.87
C SER A 92 -6.96 18.09 -7.63
N PHE A 93 -7.61 17.12 -6.98
CA PHE A 93 -7.01 16.39 -5.87
C PHE A 93 -5.72 15.70 -6.34
N VAL A 94 -5.81 14.89 -7.40
CA VAL A 94 -4.64 14.20 -7.97
C VAL A 94 -3.53 15.18 -8.36
N ASP A 95 -3.88 16.24 -9.11
CA ASP A 95 -2.92 17.24 -9.57
C ASP A 95 -2.23 17.98 -8.42
N ASN A 96 -2.97 18.34 -7.36
CA ASN A 96 -2.43 19.09 -6.25
C ASN A 96 -1.48 18.23 -5.39
N VAL A 97 -1.79 16.94 -5.20
CA VAL A 97 -0.88 15.99 -4.55
C VAL A 97 0.40 15.82 -5.37
N LEU A 98 0.28 15.60 -6.69
CA LEU A 98 1.43 15.53 -7.59
C LEU A 98 2.25 16.83 -7.56
N GLY A 99 1.57 17.98 -7.45
CA GLY A 99 2.18 19.30 -7.30
C GLY A 99 3.07 19.40 -6.06
N CYS A 100 2.59 18.94 -4.91
CA CYS A 100 3.36 18.88 -3.66
C CYS A 100 4.62 18.02 -3.79
N LEU A 101 4.56 16.96 -4.60
CA LEU A 101 5.65 16.00 -4.79
C LEU A 101 6.72 16.43 -5.81
N ARG A 102 6.57 17.57 -6.51
CA ARG A 102 7.61 18.03 -7.45
C ARG A 102 8.89 18.49 -6.75
N LYS A 103 8.76 19.13 -5.57
CA LYS A 103 9.89 19.58 -4.72
C LYS A 103 9.51 19.46 -3.24
N PRO A 104 9.28 18.23 -2.75
CA PRO A 104 8.65 18.03 -1.46
C PRO A 104 9.64 18.24 -0.32
N SER A 105 9.13 18.67 0.82
CA SER A 105 9.74 18.38 2.12
C SER A 105 9.67 16.88 2.43
N GLU A 106 10.35 16.44 3.50
CA GLU A 106 10.28 15.04 3.94
C GLU A 106 8.83 14.60 4.22
N SER A 107 8.06 15.40 4.95
CA SER A 107 6.66 15.08 5.29
C SER A 107 5.76 15.05 4.06
N GLU A 108 5.88 16.02 3.15
CA GLU A 108 5.11 16.04 1.90
C GLU A 108 5.40 14.81 1.04
N ALA A 109 6.67 14.37 0.97
CA ALA A 109 7.05 13.18 0.23
C ALA A 109 6.43 11.91 0.82
N VAL A 110 6.47 11.77 2.14
CA VAL A 110 5.93 10.61 2.84
C VAL A 110 4.41 10.54 2.71
N LEU A 111 3.71 11.63 2.98
CA LEU A 111 2.25 11.68 2.92
C LEU A 111 1.74 11.65 1.48
N GLY A 112 2.32 12.45 0.58
CA GLY A 112 1.90 12.49 -0.82
C GLY A 112 2.12 11.16 -1.53
N SER A 113 3.26 10.49 -1.32
CA SER A 113 3.48 9.15 -1.91
C SER A 113 2.49 8.13 -1.38
N ARG A 114 2.11 8.22 -0.10
CA ARG A 114 1.09 7.35 0.51
C ARG A 114 -0.30 7.63 -0.06
N ILE A 115 -0.67 8.90 -0.22
CA ILE A 115 -1.95 9.29 -0.83
C ILE A 115 -2.03 8.74 -2.26
N LEU A 116 -1.02 8.96 -3.11
CA LEU A 116 -1.04 8.42 -4.47
C LEU A 116 -1.15 6.89 -4.49
N ALA A 117 -0.52 6.20 -3.54
CA ALA A 117 -0.62 4.75 -3.40
C ALA A 117 -2.03 4.30 -2.99
N ILE A 118 -2.72 5.04 -2.12
CA ILE A 118 -4.12 4.77 -1.77
C ILE A 118 -5.04 5.08 -2.97
N LEU A 119 -4.80 6.17 -3.68
CA LEU A 119 -5.55 6.52 -4.89
C LEU A 119 -5.41 5.46 -5.98
N ALA A 120 -4.23 4.83 -6.14
CA ALA A 120 -4.07 3.69 -7.02
C ALA A 120 -5.02 2.53 -6.65
N ILE A 121 -5.15 2.22 -5.35
CA ILE A 121 -6.06 1.18 -4.87
C ILE A 121 -7.52 1.55 -5.12
N ILE A 122 -7.87 2.83 -4.92
CA ILE A 122 -9.24 3.32 -5.16
C ILE A 122 -9.59 3.23 -6.63
N PHE A 123 -8.72 3.72 -7.52
CA PHE A 123 -8.98 3.69 -8.96
C PHE A 123 -8.94 2.26 -9.54
N GLY A 124 -8.03 1.43 -9.06
CA GLY A 124 -7.90 0.03 -9.47
C GLY A 124 -7.04 -0.18 -10.72
N GLU A 125 -7.36 -1.25 -11.45
CA GLU A 125 -6.65 -1.67 -12.67
C GLU A 125 -6.96 -0.79 -13.88
N ASP A 126 -6.19 -0.92 -14.95
CA ASP A 126 -6.35 -0.18 -16.21
C ASP A 126 -6.19 1.35 -16.15
N GLU A 127 -5.57 1.85 -15.07
CA GLU A 127 -5.38 3.28 -14.81
C GLU A 127 -3.99 3.81 -15.23
N GLU A 128 -3.60 3.48 -16.47
CA GLU A 128 -2.28 3.76 -17.03
C GLU A 128 -1.95 5.27 -17.04
N ARG A 129 -2.96 6.12 -17.28
CA ARG A 129 -2.78 7.59 -17.24
C ARG A 129 -2.40 8.07 -15.84
N PHE A 130 -2.99 7.50 -14.79
CA PHE A 130 -2.65 7.82 -13.41
C PHE A 130 -1.24 7.33 -13.07
N PHE A 131 -0.90 6.11 -13.51
CA PHE A 131 0.45 5.57 -13.35
C PHE A 131 1.51 6.47 -14.00
N GLN A 132 1.36 6.87 -15.26
CA GLN A 132 2.35 7.70 -15.97
C GLN A 132 2.55 9.07 -15.31
N ARG A 133 1.46 9.72 -14.86
CA ARG A 133 1.52 10.99 -14.11
C ARG A 133 2.29 10.82 -12.81
N SER A 134 2.02 9.76 -12.06
CA SER A 134 2.70 9.44 -10.80
C SER A 134 4.17 9.09 -11.02
N LYS A 135 4.48 8.24 -12.00
CA LYS A 135 5.84 7.85 -12.41
C LYS A 135 6.68 9.06 -12.77
N TYR A 136 6.14 10.01 -13.54
CA TYR A 136 6.85 11.23 -13.93
C TYR A 136 7.32 12.08 -12.74
N VAL A 137 6.58 12.07 -11.63
CA VAL A 137 6.91 12.82 -10.42
C VAL A 137 7.77 12.00 -9.44
N LEU A 138 7.43 10.72 -9.23
CA LEU A 138 8.07 9.88 -8.22
C LEU A 138 9.43 9.32 -8.66
N LYS A 139 9.58 8.90 -9.92
CA LYS A 139 10.83 8.28 -10.43
C LYS A 139 12.06 9.20 -10.26
N PRO A 140 11.99 10.52 -10.53
CA PRO A 140 13.08 11.43 -10.21
C PRO A 140 13.47 11.47 -8.72
N LEU A 141 12.50 11.38 -7.81
CA LEU A 141 12.74 11.36 -6.37
C LEU A 141 13.45 10.07 -5.94
N VAL A 142 13.01 8.92 -6.45
CA VAL A 142 13.67 7.61 -6.22
C VAL A 142 15.14 7.68 -6.61
N LYS A 143 15.44 8.24 -7.79
CA LYS A 143 16.81 8.36 -8.30
C LYS A 143 17.65 9.35 -7.50
N THR A 144 17.14 10.55 -7.24
CA THR A 144 17.98 11.71 -6.87
C THR A 144 17.85 12.18 -5.42
N ALA A 145 16.80 11.80 -4.69
CA ALA A 145 16.58 12.32 -3.33
C ALA A 145 17.72 11.90 -2.39
N ARG A 146 18.34 12.84 -1.67
CA ARG A 146 19.41 12.49 -0.70
C ARG A 146 18.85 11.93 0.61
N ASN A 147 17.61 12.28 0.93
CA ASN A 147 16.94 11.84 2.15
C ASN A 147 16.40 10.42 1.97
N ALA A 148 16.82 9.51 2.85
CA ALA A 148 16.41 8.11 2.80
C ALA A 148 14.91 7.91 2.95
N LYS A 149 14.24 8.67 3.83
CA LYS A 149 12.79 8.56 4.03
C LYS A 149 12.00 8.97 2.79
N ILE A 150 12.45 10.01 2.10
CA ILE A 150 11.86 10.43 0.81
C ILE A 150 12.01 9.29 -0.19
N LYS A 151 13.23 8.75 -0.37
CA LYS A 151 13.45 7.60 -1.29
C LYS A 151 12.54 6.43 -0.95
N VAL A 152 12.54 6.00 0.31
CA VAL A 152 11.73 4.87 0.81
C VAL A 152 10.25 5.07 0.51
N ALA A 153 9.69 6.24 0.81
CA ALA A 153 8.28 6.53 0.55
C ALA A 153 7.97 6.50 -0.95
N THR A 154 8.83 7.10 -1.77
CA THR A 154 8.63 7.17 -3.23
C THR A 154 8.81 5.83 -3.92
N ILE A 155 9.71 4.96 -3.43
CA ILE A 155 9.89 3.60 -3.92
C ILE A 155 8.62 2.78 -3.67
N ARG A 156 8.12 2.78 -2.42
CA ARG A 156 6.89 2.05 -2.06
C ARG A 156 5.67 2.56 -2.82
N GLY A 157 5.51 3.88 -2.89
CA GLY A 157 4.43 4.49 -3.63
C GLY A 157 4.47 4.10 -5.11
N LEU A 158 5.61 4.29 -5.76
CA LEU A 158 5.76 3.98 -7.18
C LEU A 158 5.57 2.49 -7.49
N GLY A 159 6.08 1.59 -6.64
CA GLY A 159 5.90 0.15 -6.80
C GLY A 159 4.44 -0.27 -6.69
N LEU A 160 3.70 0.24 -5.69
CA LEU A 160 2.28 -0.07 -5.53
C LEU A 160 1.44 0.49 -6.69
N ILE A 161 1.68 1.74 -7.10
CA ILE A 161 0.94 2.35 -8.21
C ILE A 161 1.20 1.58 -9.52
N CYS A 162 2.42 1.11 -9.75
CA CYS A 162 2.73 0.28 -10.92
C CYS A 162 1.97 -1.04 -10.88
N HIS A 163 2.03 -1.73 -9.75
CA HIS A 163 1.41 -3.04 -9.59
C HIS A 163 -0.11 -3.00 -9.78
N VAL A 164 -0.75 -1.94 -9.32
CA VAL A 164 -2.22 -1.81 -9.39
C VAL A 164 -2.67 -1.22 -10.72
N CYS A 165 -2.07 -0.12 -11.17
CA CYS A 165 -2.65 0.70 -12.24
C CYS A 165 -1.97 0.54 -13.61
N SER A 166 -0.74 0.00 -13.67
CA SER A 166 -0.05 -0.09 -14.96
C SER A 166 -0.49 -1.31 -15.75
N VAL A 167 -0.67 -1.13 -17.06
CA VAL A 167 -1.08 -2.18 -18.00
C VAL A 167 0.05 -2.65 -18.91
N GLU A 168 1.10 -1.82 -19.04
CA GLU A 168 2.19 -2.11 -19.97
C GLU A 168 3.32 -2.86 -19.26
N GLU A 169 3.73 -3.98 -19.84
CA GLU A 169 4.85 -4.79 -19.35
C GLU A 169 6.15 -3.99 -19.25
N GLU A 170 6.42 -3.12 -20.23
CA GLU A 170 7.59 -2.23 -20.26
C GLU A 170 7.71 -1.36 -19.00
N ASN A 171 6.59 -0.95 -18.41
CA ASN A 171 6.59 -0.16 -17.17
C ASN A 171 7.03 -0.99 -15.97
N THR A 172 6.61 -2.25 -15.94
CA THR A 172 6.98 -3.23 -14.92
C THR A 172 8.48 -3.49 -14.99
N GLU A 173 9.00 -3.84 -16.17
CA GLU A 173 10.43 -4.07 -16.43
C GLU A 173 11.29 -2.87 -16.00
N GLU A 174 10.90 -1.67 -16.43
CA GLU A 174 11.64 -0.44 -16.12
C GLU A 174 11.75 -0.18 -14.60
N LEU A 175 10.69 -0.50 -13.83
CA LEU A 175 10.72 -0.36 -12.38
C LEU A 175 11.51 -1.46 -11.69
N LEU A 176 11.48 -2.70 -12.21
CA LEU A 176 12.30 -3.79 -11.69
C LEU A 176 13.79 -3.43 -11.82
N GLU A 177 14.23 -2.99 -13.00
CA GLU A 177 15.59 -2.49 -13.21
C GLU A 177 15.94 -1.34 -12.26
N LEU A 178 15.01 -0.38 -12.07
CA LEU A 178 15.23 0.74 -11.18
C LEU A 178 15.43 0.28 -9.72
N PHE A 179 14.60 -0.64 -9.23
CA PHE A 179 14.68 -1.12 -7.86
C PHE A 179 15.92 -1.98 -7.62
N GLU A 180 16.35 -2.77 -8.60
CA GLU A 180 17.58 -3.57 -8.54
C GLU A 180 18.83 -2.71 -8.30
N THR A 181 18.84 -1.45 -8.74
CA THR A 181 19.95 -0.52 -8.44
C THR A 181 20.17 -0.28 -6.93
N PHE A 182 19.19 -0.63 -6.10
CA PHE A 182 19.26 -0.52 -4.64
C PHE A 182 19.64 -1.82 -3.92
N PHE A 183 19.87 -2.93 -4.63
CA PHE A 183 20.23 -4.23 -4.06
C PHE A 183 21.72 -4.32 -3.72
N ASN A 184 22.20 -3.36 -2.93
CA ASN A 184 23.58 -3.31 -2.49
C ASN A 184 23.66 -3.24 -0.96
N PRO A 185 24.42 -4.13 -0.30
CA PRO A 185 24.59 -4.09 1.16
C PRO A 185 25.16 -2.78 1.71
N LYS A 186 25.78 -1.95 0.87
CA LYS A 186 26.31 -0.62 1.25
C LYS A 186 25.25 0.48 1.25
N ILE A 187 24.06 0.23 0.68
CA ILE A 187 22.94 1.16 0.68
C ILE A 187 22.26 1.11 2.06
N VAL A 188 21.67 2.24 2.47
CA VAL A 188 20.91 2.34 3.72
C VAL A 188 19.87 1.21 3.76
N GLY A 189 19.87 0.42 4.83
CA GLY A 189 19.08 -0.81 4.93
C GLY A 189 17.59 -0.61 4.62
N ASP A 190 17.00 0.50 5.05
CA ASP A 190 15.59 0.83 4.78
C ASP A 190 15.29 1.05 3.29
N ILE A 191 16.23 1.63 2.54
CA ILE A 191 16.09 1.85 1.09
C ILE A 191 16.17 0.49 0.37
N CYS A 192 17.15 -0.34 0.72
CA CYS A 192 17.30 -1.67 0.16
C CYS A 192 16.06 -2.53 0.43
N LYS A 193 15.57 -2.52 1.68
CA LYS A 193 14.32 -3.20 2.06
C LYS A 193 13.13 -2.69 1.25
N ALA A 194 12.92 -1.37 1.17
CA ALA A 194 11.81 -0.80 0.41
C ALA A 194 11.86 -1.18 -1.07
N ALA A 195 13.06 -1.20 -1.66
CA ALA A 195 13.26 -1.61 -3.04
C ALA A 195 12.96 -3.10 -3.24
N LEU A 196 13.42 -3.97 -2.34
CA LEU A 196 13.12 -5.42 -2.39
C LEU A 196 11.62 -5.69 -2.23
N ASP A 197 10.97 -5.05 -1.25
CA ASP A 197 9.53 -5.17 -1.02
C ASP A 197 8.75 -4.75 -2.29
N SER A 198 9.13 -3.62 -2.89
CA SER A 198 8.44 -3.06 -4.07
C SER A 198 8.76 -3.85 -5.35
N TRP A 199 10.00 -4.32 -5.50
CA TRP A 199 10.40 -5.21 -6.60
C TRP A 199 9.63 -6.51 -6.55
N GLY A 200 9.51 -7.15 -5.38
CA GLY A 200 8.76 -8.40 -5.24
C GLY A 200 7.28 -8.22 -5.55
N LEU A 201 6.68 -7.10 -5.14
CA LEU A 201 5.30 -6.77 -5.48
C LEU A 201 5.12 -6.60 -7.00
N VAL A 202 5.96 -5.80 -7.64
CA VAL A 202 5.89 -5.55 -9.08
C VAL A 202 6.22 -6.81 -9.89
N ALA A 203 7.19 -7.61 -9.46
CA ALA A 203 7.51 -8.88 -10.12
C ALA A 203 6.38 -9.91 -10.04
N SER A 204 5.51 -9.80 -9.02
CA SER A 204 4.39 -10.74 -8.85
C SER A 204 3.28 -10.59 -9.91
N SER A 205 3.27 -9.50 -10.69
CA SER A 205 2.37 -9.35 -11.84
C SER A 205 2.93 -9.95 -13.14
N LEU A 206 4.18 -10.40 -13.15
CA LEU A 206 4.77 -11.09 -14.31
C LEU A 206 4.32 -12.55 -14.37
N SER A 207 4.24 -13.11 -15.58
CA SER A 207 4.06 -14.56 -15.75
C SER A 207 5.33 -15.31 -15.34
N ASP A 208 5.19 -16.60 -15.00
CA ASP A 208 6.32 -17.47 -14.65
C ASP A 208 7.38 -17.53 -15.77
N GLU A 209 6.95 -17.50 -17.03
CA GLU A 209 7.84 -17.51 -18.19
C GLU A 209 8.65 -16.22 -18.28
N MET A 210 7.98 -15.08 -18.16
CA MET A 210 8.62 -13.75 -18.15
C MET A 210 9.59 -13.60 -16.98
N LEU A 211 9.19 -14.04 -15.79
CA LEU A 211 10.06 -14.00 -14.60
C LEU A 211 11.29 -14.90 -14.79
N ALA A 212 11.12 -16.10 -15.37
CA ALA A 212 12.24 -16.99 -15.67
C ALA A 212 13.18 -16.44 -16.76
N ASP A 213 12.64 -15.73 -17.75
CA ASP A 213 13.43 -15.03 -18.76
C ASP A 213 14.18 -13.85 -18.13
N TRP A 214 13.53 -13.05 -17.27
CA TRP A 214 14.14 -11.96 -16.51
C TRP A 214 15.33 -12.43 -15.67
N TYR A 215 15.17 -13.52 -14.91
CA TYR A 215 16.28 -14.07 -14.13
C TYR A 215 17.46 -14.50 -14.99
N ARG A 216 17.19 -15.06 -16.18
CA ARG A 216 18.24 -15.50 -17.11
C ARG A 216 18.97 -14.32 -17.76
N SER A 217 18.27 -13.22 -18.05
CA SER A 217 18.86 -12.04 -18.71
C SER A 217 19.58 -11.11 -17.73
N SER A 218 18.96 -10.82 -16.58
CA SER A 218 19.43 -9.82 -15.62
C SER A 218 20.49 -10.36 -14.66
N TRP A 219 20.51 -11.67 -14.41
CA TRP A 219 21.44 -12.32 -13.47
C TRP A 219 22.15 -13.53 -14.11
N PRO A 220 22.95 -13.32 -15.18
CA PRO A 220 23.70 -14.41 -15.79
C PRO A 220 24.69 -14.99 -14.77
N CYS A 221 24.55 -16.29 -14.52
CA CYS A 221 25.41 -17.07 -13.63
C CYS A 221 26.87 -17.06 -14.10
#